data_AF-A0AAU9PAE1-F1
#
_entry.id   AF-A0AAU9PAE1-F1
#
_cell.length_a   1.000
_cell.length_b   1.000
_cell.length_c   1.000
_cell.angle_alpha   90.00
_cell.angle_beta   90.00
_cell.angle_gamma   90.00
#
_symmetry.space_group_name_H-M   'P 1'
#
loop_
_entity.id
_entity.type
_entity.pdbx_description
1 polymer ?
#
loop_
_entity_poly.entity_id
_entity_poly.type
_entity_poly.pdbx_seq_one_letter_code
_entity_poly.pdbx_strand_id
1 'polypeptide(L)'
;MADHLWLLILLLSLCTISVLGNVFVSIDCGASDSFTDENSIVWKGDGDLISNGVTHVVQSNYSVSHVMDTLRVFTTRKKNCYSIEAEEGGKVLVRASFNYGNYDQKSNPPIFDLHFDGNFWITVNTSQVKIYEAIYVVKRKAISVCVAQTRPNNFPFISALEVRSVDSQVNRYVDTNYALFMNARVAYATNETTRFPADSYDRIWLPSPGGNGLLNMKSDASVINIGVPNNPPQEVLKHAIMVPNTSQMITLGLPTIDYPIRYPLYINWYFSEIQEVNSTNIRSFRVLENGLPFSLAIVPPFGNVTVYFISNITVTPDTNFSLDPLVGATLPPLINAAEVYSISDALTNGTNNNDVEGLVSLQKAFGVLQGWGGDPCLPAPYSWEWINCNNDATPRVTSLNLTGFNLSGPLPDFSKMDALEIIDFHNNSLTGPIPDFIGNLPNLKQLYLADNQFSGSIPRSLSTNSNLNLSLTENPLLCTNAKSCPGNNKNKKQTSKLPVILGITIPVFFIIAAIIGFLVIRHNRRIQHTGDISRNINGPSSTRGTMPNGNVDDEGANELRGNKEERFYASPSPLLAEG
;
A
#
# COMPACT_ATOMS: atom_id res chain seq x y z
N MET A 1 41.06 -28.15 7.83
CA MET A 1 40.17 -27.30 8.65
C MET A 1 39.87 -25.94 8.01
N ALA A 2 40.03 -25.80 6.67
CA ALA A 2 39.74 -24.56 5.93
C ALA A 2 38.63 -24.74 4.88
N ASP A 3 38.28 -25.97 4.51
CA ASP A 3 37.25 -26.26 3.48
C ASP A 3 35.81 -26.32 4.00
N HIS A 4 35.61 -26.35 5.32
CA HIS A 4 34.27 -26.28 5.93
C HIS A 4 33.80 -24.84 6.24
N LEU A 5 34.70 -23.85 6.17
CA LEU A 5 34.35 -22.46 6.42
C LEU A 5 33.67 -21.82 5.20
N TRP A 6 34.04 -22.24 3.99
CA TRP A 6 33.41 -21.76 2.76
C TRP A 6 31.98 -22.27 2.57
N LEU A 7 31.68 -23.51 2.98
CA LEU A 7 30.31 -24.04 2.97
C LEU A 7 29.43 -23.35 4.03
N LEU A 8 29.98 -22.97 5.19
CA LEU A 8 29.24 -22.19 6.19
C LEU A 8 28.95 -20.76 5.72
N ILE A 9 29.87 -20.14 4.97
CA ILE A 9 29.69 -18.79 4.41
C ILE A 9 28.71 -18.83 3.22
N LEU A 10 28.70 -19.89 2.40
CA LEU A 10 27.70 -20.08 1.35
C LEU A 10 26.30 -20.40 1.91
N LEU A 11 26.20 -21.13 3.02
CA LEU A 11 24.95 -21.41 3.72
C LEU A 11 24.43 -20.17 4.49
N LEU A 12 25.32 -19.27 4.93
CA LEU A 12 24.95 -17.97 5.49
C LEU A 12 24.64 -16.91 4.43
N SER A 13 25.09 -17.07 3.17
CA SER A 13 24.74 -16.19 2.05
C SER A 13 23.53 -16.66 1.23
N LEU A 14 22.93 -17.81 1.57
CA LEU A 14 21.68 -18.32 0.99
C LEU A 14 20.46 -18.12 1.89
N CYS A 15 20.62 -17.42 3.02
CA CYS A 15 19.52 -17.07 3.92
C CYS A 15 19.21 -15.57 3.94
N THR A 16 19.35 -14.92 2.78
CA THR A 16 18.52 -13.75 2.43
C THR A 16 17.76 -14.08 1.16
N ILE A 17 16.98 -15.16 1.17
CA ILE A 17 15.68 -15.05 0.52
C ILE A 17 14.99 -13.99 1.36
N SER A 18 15.02 -12.73 0.89
CA SER A 18 14.03 -11.77 1.32
C SER A 18 12.69 -12.44 1.02
N VAL A 19 12.07 -13.03 2.05
CA VAL A 19 10.62 -13.07 2.09
C VAL A 19 10.27 -11.58 2.12
N LEU A 20 10.10 -10.97 0.94
CA LEU A 20 9.63 -9.59 0.84
C LEU A 20 8.31 -9.60 1.61
N GLY A 21 8.29 -8.88 2.72
CA GLY A 21 7.25 -9.03 3.73
C GLY A 21 5.90 -8.69 3.12
N ASN A 22 4.92 -9.58 3.28
CA ASN A 22 3.52 -9.24 3.09
C ASN A 22 3.23 -7.96 3.90
N VAL A 23 2.71 -6.93 3.23
CA VAL A 23 2.37 -5.66 3.88
C VAL A 23 1.18 -5.92 4.80
N PHE A 24 1.33 -5.63 6.08
CA PHE A 24 0.25 -5.65 7.07
C PHE A 24 0.43 -4.46 7.99
N VAL A 25 -0.10 -3.30 7.56
CA VAL A 25 0.14 -2.00 8.19
C VAL A 25 -1.20 -1.40 8.63
N SER A 26 -1.28 -0.96 9.88
CA SER A 26 -2.46 -0.29 10.43
C SER A 26 -2.02 0.99 11.14
N ILE A 27 -2.55 2.11 10.68
CA ILE A 27 -2.12 3.45 11.07
C ILE A 27 -3.29 4.18 11.73
N ASP A 28 -3.09 4.60 12.97
CA ASP A 28 -3.98 5.49 13.72
C ASP A 28 -3.53 6.94 13.46
N CYS A 29 -4.29 7.65 12.63
CA CYS A 29 -3.84 8.91 12.07
C CYS A 29 -4.06 10.04 13.07
N GLY A 30 -2.98 10.65 13.54
CA GLY A 30 -3.01 11.68 14.57
C GLY A 30 -2.59 11.18 15.95
N ALA A 31 -2.67 9.87 16.22
CA ALA A 31 -2.19 9.29 17.46
C ALA A 31 -0.65 9.30 17.55
N SER A 32 -0.12 9.39 18.77
CA SER A 32 1.31 9.24 19.06
C SER A 32 1.70 7.84 19.50
N ASP A 33 0.78 7.14 20.16
CA ASP A 33 1.03 5.86 20.79
C ASP A 33 0.59 4.70 19.88
N SER A 34 1.09 3.51 20.18
CA SER A 34 0.65 2.28 19.53
C SER A 34 -0.23 1.47 20.48
N PHE A 35 -1.23 0.78 19.94
CA PHE A 35 -2.06 -0.14 20.72
C PHE A 35 -2.40 -1.38 19.89
N THR A 36 -2.86 -2.44 20.57
CA THR A 36 -3.37 -3.65 19.92
C THR A 36 -4.86 -3.75 20.18
N ASP A 37 -5.66 -3.92 19.13
CA ASP A 37 -7.11 -4.02 19.24
C ASP A 37 -7.59 -5.44 19.59
N GLU A 38 -8.90 -5.62 19.73
CA GLU A 38 -9.54 -6.90 20.02
C GLU A 38 -9.34 -7.97 18.93
N ASN A 39 -8.96 -7.54 17.72
CA ASN A 39 -8.65 -8.42 16.59
C ASN A 39 -7.16 -8.81 16.57
N SER A 40 -6.38 -8.44 17.59
CA SER A 40 -4.92 -8.60 17.63
C SER A 40 -4.17 -7.81 16.56
N ILE A 41 -4.76 -6.73 16.04
CA ILE A 41 -4.13 -5.83 15.08
C ILE A 41 -3.37 -4.75 15.83
N VAL A 42 -2.09 -4.58 15.50
CA VAL A 42 -1.25 -3.52 16.06
C VAL A 42 -1.45 -2.24 15.24
N TRP A 43 -2.02 -1.23 15.87
CA TRP A 43 -2.18 0.12 15.35
C TRP A 43 -1.02 1.00 15.79
N LYS A 44 -0.43 1.74 14.86
CA LYS A 44 0.68 2.66 15.12
C LYS A 44 0.29 4.09 14.78
N GLY A 45 0.72 5.04 15.61
CA GLY A 45 0.66 6.45 15.29
C GLY A 45 1.41 6.79 14.00
N ASP A 46 1.01 7.88 13.35
CA ASP A 46 1.41 8.19 11.98
C ASP A 46 2.59 9.17 11.83
N GLY A 47 3.20 9.57 12.93
CA GLY A 47 4.24 10.61 12.97
C GLY A 47 5.48 10.32 12.13
N ASP A 48 5.85 9.05 11.95
CA ASP A 48 7.00 8.65 11.13
C ASP A 48 6.68 8.63 9.61
N LEU A 49 5.40 8.65 9.25
CA LEU A 49 4.93 8.52 7.87
C LEU A 49 4.56 9.86 7.23
N ILE A 50 4.25 10.87 8.05
CA ILE A 50 3.82 12.16 7.55
C ILE A 50 4.31 13.31 8.45
N SER A 51 4.94 14.31 7.82
CA SER A 51 5.61 15.39 8.52
C SER A 51 4.76 16.66 8.68
N ASN A 52 3.54 16.68 8.14
CA ASN A 52 2.66 17.84 8.18
C ASN A 52 1.26 17.47 8.69
N GLY A 53 0.41 18.50 8.79
CA GLY A 53 -0.93 18.38 9.36
C GLY A 53 -0.96 18.54 10.88
N VAL A 54 -2.18 18.65 11.41
CA VAL A 54 -2.47 18.92 12.82
C VAL A 54 -3.33 17.78 13.36
N THR A 55 -2.91 17.20 14.48
CA THR A 55 -3.67 16.18 15.20
C THR A 55 -4.85 16.82 15.94
N HIS A 56 -6.00 16.16 15.89
CA HIS A 56 -7.15 16.46 16.74
C HIS A 56 -7.72 15.18 17.35
N VAL A 57 -8.26 15.32 18.57
CA VAL A 57 -9.05 14.28 19.24
C VAL A 57 -10.51 14.46 18.85
N VAL A 58 -11.17 13.35 18.59
CA VAL A 58 -12.57 13.27 18.19
C VAL A 58 -13.38 12.73 19.36
N GLN A 59 -14.39 13.48 19.79
CA GLN A 59 -15.35 13.01 20.78
C GLN A 59 -16.60 12.51 20.05
N SER A 60 -16.69 11.20 19.86
CA SER A 60 -17.82 10.58 19.18
C SER A 60 -18.96 10.34 20.18
N ASN A 61 -20.17 10.78 19.85
CA ASN A 61 -21.39 10.50 20.64
C ASN A 61 -21.96 9.09 20.37
N TYR A 62 -21.29 8.29 19.53
CA TYR A 62 -21.71 6.96 19.09
C TYR A 62 -20.53 5.99 19.17
N SER A 63 -20.81 4.70 19.26
CA SER A 63 -19.80 3.64 19.30
C SER A 63 -19.08 3.54 17.95
N VAL A 64 -17.91 4.16 17.85
CA VAL A 64 -16.99 4.04 16.72
C VAL A 64 -15.73 3.33 17.23
N SER A 65 -15.00 2.64 16.35
CA SER A 65 -13.73 2.03 16.73
C SER A 65 -12.77 3.09 17.30
N HIS A 66 -12.06 2.74 18.37
CA HIS A 66 -11.08 3.60 19.05
C HIS A 66 -10.05 4.23 18.11
N VAL A 67 -9.71 3.55 17.01
CA VAL A 67 -8.79 4.07 16.00
C VAL A 67 -9.30 5.35 15.30
N MET A 68 -10.57 5.69 15.47
CA MET A 68 -11.16 6.92 14.93
C MET A 68 -11.46 7.97 16.01
N ASP A 69 -10.89 7.81 17.21
CA ASP A 69 -10.89 8.82 18.27
C ASP A 69 -9.83 9.89 18.04
N THR A 70 -8.95 9.71 17.05
CA THR A 70 -8.05 10.76 16.56
C THR A 70 -8.17 10.94 15.04
N LEU A 71 -7.75 12.11 14.57
CA LEU A 71 -7.59 12.39 13.15
C LEU A 71 -6.42 13.35 12.91
N ARG A 72 -5.84 13.28 11.71
CA ARG A 72 -4.87 14.25 11.21
C ARG A 72 -5.50 15.14 10.14
N VAL A 73 -5.46 16.45 10.34
CA VAL A 73 -6.01 17.48 9.45
C VAL A 73 -4.91 18.17 8.67
N PHE A 74 -5.10 18.36 7.36
CA PHE A 74 -4.13 19.04 6.52
C PHE A 74 -4.60 20.44 6.11
N THR A 75 -3.88 21.46 6.59
CA THR A 75 -4.27 22.88 6.42
C THR A 75 -3.37 23.66 5.46
N THR A 76 -2.21 23.14 5.07
CA THR A 76 -1.18 23.90 4.37
C THR A 76 -0.99 23.56 2.89
N ARG A 77 -1.35 22.34 2.47
CA ARG A 77 -1.14 21.85 1.10
C ARG A 77 -2.42 21.37 0.47
N LYS A 78 -2.47 21.47 -0.86
CA LYS A 78 -3.61 20.99 -1.65
C LYS A 78 -3.72 19.47 -1.67
N LYS A 79 -2.60 18.76 -1.59
CA LYS A 79 -2.54 17.29 -1.58
C LYS A 79 -1.54 16.81 -0.54
N ASN A 80 -1.95 15.84 0.27
CA ASN A 80 -1.17 15.30 1.37
C ASN A 80 -1.24 13.78 1.31
N CYS A 81 -0.09 13.12 1.33
CA CYS A 81 0.01 11.71 0.98
C CYS A 81 0.79 10.95 2.05
N TYR A 82 0.24 9.82 2.46
CA TYR A 82 0.98 8.75 3.12
C TYR A 82 1.70 7.93 2.05
N SER A 83 2.91 7.46 2.37
CA SER A 83 3.64 6.50 1.53
C SER A 83 3.98 5.27 2.35
N ILE A 84 3.66 4.10 1.82
CA ILE A 84 3.82 2.83 2.51
C ILE A 84 4.52 1.88 1.55
N GLU A 85 5.63 1.27 1.99
CA GLU A 85 6.38 0.33 1.18
C GLU A 85 5.50 -0.86 0.76
N ALA A 86 5.61 -1.24 -0.51
CA ALA A 86 4.85 -2.34 -1.09
C ALA A 86 5.62 -2.94 -2.27
N GLU A 87 5.32 -4.18 -2.61
CA GLU A 87 5.94 -4.84 -3.75
C GLU A 87 5.29 -4.39 -5.07
N GLU A 88 6.14 -4.01 -6.03
CA GLU A 88 5.70 -3.71 -7.40
C GLU A 88 5.13 -4.99 -8.05
N GLY A 89 3.92 -4.90 -8.60
CA GLY A 89 3.16 -6.06 -9.10
C GLY A 89 2.43 -6.85 -8.00
N GLY A 90 2.66 -6.54 -6.73
CA GLY A 90 1.90 -7.08 -5.60
C GLY A 90 0.45 -6.59 -5.61
N LYS A 91 -0.48 -7.42 -5.14
CA LYS A 91 -1.89 -7.04 -4.96
C LYS A 91 -2.11 -6.62 -3.51
N VAL A 92 -2.77 -5.49 -3.33
CA VAL A 92 -3.04 -4.91 -2.01
C VAL A 92 -4.52 -4.60 -1.82
N LEU A 93 -4.97 -4.68 -0.59
CA LEU A 93 -6.18 -4.07 -0.08
C LEU A 93 -5.78 -2.85 0.73
N VAL A 94 -6.37 -1.70 0.40
CA VAL A 94 -6.17 -0.43 1.10
C VAL A 94 -7.51 0.03 1.64
N ARG A 95 -7.56 0.38 2.93
CA ARG A 95 -8.77 0.90 3.57
C ARG A 95 -8.48 2.23 4.26
N ALA A 96 -9.27 3.26 3.96
CA ALA A 96 -9.17 4.58 4.57
C ALA A 96 -10.47 4.93 5.29
N SER A 97 -10.34 5.38 6.54
CA SER A 97 -11.47 5.69 7.42
C SER A 97 -11.48 7.15 7.84
N PHE A 98 -12.68 7.72 7.93
CA PHE A 98 -12.91 9.14 8.15
C PHE A 98 -14.02 9.34 9.18
N ASN A 99 -13.68 9.88 10.33
CA ASN A 99 -14.62 10.31 11.35
C ASN A 99 -14.40 11.79 11.68
N TYR A 100 -15.22 12.70 11.15
CA TYR A 100 -15.09 14.14 11.42
C TYR A 100 -15.36 14.47 12.89
N GLY A 101 -16.37 13.81 13.48
CA GLY A 101 -16.85 14.00 14.86
C GLY A 101 -16.89 15.45 15.38
N ASN A 102 -17.09 16.42 14.47
CA ASN A 102 -17.13 17.85 14.78
C ASN A 102 -15.95 18.35 15.62
N TYR A 103 -14.73 17.85 15.35
CA TYR A 103 -13.53 18.15 16.14
C TYR A 103 -13.23 19.66 16.25
N ASP A 104 -13.67 20.46 15.28
CA ASP A 104 -13.47 21.92 15.23
C ASP A 104 -14.70 22.75 15.66
N GLN A 105 -15.76 22.08 16.14
CA GLN A 105 -16.99 22.69 16.66
C GLN A 105 -17.75 23.57 15.66
N LYS A 106 -17.52 23.39 14.35
CA LYS A 106 -18.20 24.18 13.31
C LYS A 106 -19.49 23.58 12.80
N SER A 107 -19.73 22.30 13.08
CA SER A 107 -20.84 21.52 12.53
C SER A 107 -20.92 21.58 11.00
N ASN A 108 -19.75 21.69 10.35
CA ASN A 108 -19.63 21.84 8.91
C ASN A 108 -18.56 20.87 8.39
N PRO A 109 -18.92 19.59 8.20
CA PRO A 109 -17.98 18.55 7.77
C PRO A 109 -17.37 18.90 6.40
N PRO A 110 -16.04 18.81 6.25
CA PRO A 110 -15.39 19.14 4.98
C PRO A 110 -15.67 18.08 3.92
N ILE A 111 -15.66 18.50 2.66
CA ILE A 111 -15.67 17.60 1.49
C ILE A 111 -14.34 17.75 0.76
N PHE A 112 -13.71 16.63 0.44
CA PHE A 112 -12.39 16.56 -0.18
C PHE A 112 -12.23 15.27 -0.98
N ASP A 113 -11.19 15.19 -1.81
CA ASP A 113 -10.96 14.00 -2.64
C ASP A 113 -9.94 13.06 -1.98
N LEU A 114 -10.18 11.76 -2.17
CA LEU A 114 -9.27 10.68 -1.79
C LEU A 114 -8.67 10.11 -3.08
N HIS A 115 -7.36 9.88 -3.06
CA HIS A 115 -6.57 9.36 -4.18
C HIS A 115 -5.67 8.21 -3.73
N PHE A 116 -5.29 7.35 -4.66
CA PHE A 116 -4.25 6.33 -4.45
C PHE A 116 -3.36 6.19 -5.68
N ASP A 117 -2.05 6.12 -5.52
CA ASP A 117 -1.08 5.88 -6.61
C ASP A 117 -1.26 6.76 -7.86
N GLY A 118 -1.62 8.03 -7.66
CA GLY A 118 -1.90 8.99 -8.73
C GLY A 118 -3.27 8.82 -9.39
N ASN A 119 -4.10 7.89 -8.92
CA ASN A 119 -5.47 7.68 -9.38
C ASN A 119 -6.47 8.42 -8.48
N PHE A 120 -7.54 8.91 -9.08
CA PHE A 120 -8.71 9.34 -8.32
C PHE A 120 -9.40 8.12 -7.70
N TRP A 121 -9.76 8.22 -6.42
CA TRP A 121 -10.51 7.17 -5.73
C TRP A 121 -11.98 7.56 -5.60
N ILE A 122 -12.26 8.62 -4.83
CA ILE A 122 -13.62 9.07 -4.52
C ILE A 122 -13.60 10.45 -3.87
N THR A 123 -14.68 11.20 -4.01
CA THR A 123 -14.93 12.40 -3.19
C THR A 123 -15.53 11.99 -1.84
N VAL A 124 -14.80 12.29 -0.78
CA VAL A 124 -15.17 11.97 0.60
C VAL A 124 -16.16 13.01 1.13
N ASN A 125 -17.38 12.57 1.43
CA ASN A 125 -18.36 13.35 2.18
C ASN A 125 -18.40 12.88 3.65
N THR A 126 -17.85 13.68 4.56
CA THR A 126 -17.69 13.32 5.98
C THR A 126 -18.86 13.73 6.86
N SER A 127 -20.07 13.87 6.28
CA SER A 127 -21.30 14.10 7.06
C SER A 127 -21.65 12.95 8.00
N GLN A 128 -21.11 11.76 7.73
CA GLN A 128 -21.18 10.56 8.54
C GLN A 128 -19.79 9.91 8.54
N VAL A 129 -19.59 8.91 9.40
CA VAL A 129 -18.39 8.06 9.33
C VAL A 129 -18.33 7.39 7.97
N LYS A 130 -17.18 7.48 7.30
CA LYS A 130 -16.94 6.85 6.00
C LYS A 130 -15.74 5.91 6.08
N ILE A 131 -15.89 4.77 5.43
CA ILE A 131 -14.83 3.77 5.25
C ILE A 131 -14.84 3.42 3.76
N TYR A 132 -13.71 3.60 3.10
CA TYR A 132 -13.52 3.21 1.71
C TYR A 132 -12.45 2.13 1.63
N GLU A 133 -12.67 1.15 0.76
CA GLU A 133 -11.73 0.07 0.53
C GLU A 133 -11.50 -0.14 -0.97
N ALA A 134 -10.24 -0.29 -1.36
CA ALA A 134 -9.82 -0.56 -2.71
C ALA A 134 -8.91 -1.78 -2.75
N ILE A 135 -9.06 -2.63 -3.76
CA ILE A 135 -8.16 -3.73 -4.06
C ILE A 135 -7.55 -3.48 -5.44
N TYR A 136 -6.22 -3.44 -5.54
CA TYR A 136 -5.54 -3.17 -6.81
C TYR A 136 -4.13 -3.77 -6.85
N VAL A 137 -3.54 -3.78 -8.04
CA VAL A 137 -2.14 -4.20 -8.25
C VAL A 137 -1.25 -2.96 -8.24
N VAL A 138 -0.26 -2.95 -7.34
CA VAL A 138 0.67 -1.84 -7.15
C VAL A 138 1.59 -1.73 -8.37
N LYS A 139 1.75 -0.52 -8.92
CA LYS A 139 2.57 -0.29 -10.11
C LYS A 139 4.01 0.14 -9.79
N ARG A 140 4.34 0.34 -8.52
CA ARG A 140 5.63 0.86 -8.02
C ARG A 140 6.03 0.17 -6.70
N LYS A 141 7.19 0.51 -6.16
CA LYS A 141 7.73 -0.06 -4.90
C LYS A 141 7.18 0.52 -3.60
N ALA A 142 6.14 1.34 -3.71
CA ALA A 142 5.42 1.91 -2.60
C ALA A 142 4.01 2.26 -3.08
N ILE A 143 3.05 2.13 -2.19
CA ILE A 143 1.75 2.75 -2.38
C ILE A 143 1.77 4.18 -1.83
N SER A 144 0.85 4.99 -2.32
CA SER A 144 0.55 6.31 -1.85
C SER A 144 -0.95 6.47 -1.66
N VAL A 145 -1.37 7.00 -0.52
CA VAL A 145 -2.77 7.32 -0.24
C VAL A 145 -2.83 8.79 0.12
N CYS A 146 -3.58 9.56 -0.67
CA CYS A 146 -3.59 11.00 -0.57
C CYS A 146 -4.97 11.56 -0.32
N VAL A 147 -5.04 12.62 0.48
CA VAL A 147 -6.23 13.44 0.64
C VAL A 147 -5.97 14.82 0.03
N ALA A 148 -6.93 15.31 -0.76
CA ALA A 148 -6.79 16.51 -1.58
C ALA A 148 -7.91 17.53 -1.35
N GLN A 149 -7.52 18.77 -1.07
CA GLN A 149 -8.44 19.87 -0.81
C GLN A 149 -9.14 20.33 -2.10
N THR A 150 -10.46 20.13 -2.17
CA THR A 150 -11.28 20.53 -3.32
C THR A 150 -11.73 21.98 -3.27
N ARG A 151 -11.84 22.56 -2.06
CA ARG A 151 -12.31 23.93 -1.84
C ARG A 151 -11.50 24.64 -0.76
N PRO A 152 -11.27 25.95 -0.86
CA PRO A 152 -10.64 26.72 0.21
C PRO A 152 -11.34 26.50 1.55
N ASN A 153 -10.56 26.37 2.62
CA ASN A 153 -11.01 26.15 4.00
C ASN A 153 -11.80 24.84 4.27
N ASN A 154 -11.96 23.96 3.27
CA ASN A 154 -12.40 22.57 3.49
C ASN A 154 -11.14 21.72 3.66
N PHE A 155 -10.68 21.57 4.89
CA PHE A 155 -9.41 20.89 5.16
C PHE A 155 -9.60 19.37 5.12
N PRO A 156 -8.85 18.65 4.26
CA PRO A 156 -8.89 17.20 4.26
C PRO A 156 -8.33 16.64 5.56
N PHE A 157 -8.84 15.48 5.97
CA PHE A 157 -8.33 14.75 7.11
C PHE A 157 -8.40 13.24 6.86
N ILE A 158 -7.72 12.46 7.70
CA ILE A 158 -7.85 11.00 7.75
C ILE A 158 -7.80 10.54 9.22
N SER A 159 -8.57 9.51 9.56
CA SER A 159 -8.62 8.95 10.92
C SER A 159 -7.85 7.64 11.02
N ALA A 160 -7.98 6.77 10.02
CA ALA A 160 -7.22 5.52 9.99
C ALA A 160 -6.87 5.08 8.57
N LEU A 161 -5.76 4.37 8.44
CA LEU A 161 -5.29 3.79 7.18
C LEU A 161 -4.80 2.37 7.40
N GLU A 162 -5.33 1.42 6.63
CA GLU A 162 -4.94 0.01 6.67
C GLU A 162 -4.46 -0.44 5.29
N VAL A 163 -3.41 -1.25 5.26
CA VAL A 163 -2.87 -1.87 4.04
C VAL A 163 -2.60 -3.34 4.31
N ARG A 164 -3.08 -4.19 3.41
CA ARG A 164 -2.92 -5.64 3.47
C ARG A 164 -2.43 -6.16 2.13
N SER A 165 -1.39 -6.98 2.10
CA SER A 165 -1.10 -7.81 0.95
C SER A 165 -2.21 -8.84 0.77
N VAL A 166 -2.64 -9.02 -0.47
CA VAL A 166 -3.67 -9.96 -0.85
C VAL A 166 -3.10 -10.93 -1.88
N ASP A 167 -3.48 -12.20 -1.79
CA ASP A 167 -3.02 -13.20 -2.75
C ASP A 167 -3.45 -12.86 -4.18
N SER A 168 -2.58 -13.16 -5.14
CA SER A 168 -2.82 -12.95 -6.58
C SER A 168 -4.14 -13.57 -7.08
N GLN A 169 -4.59 -14.67 -6.47
CA GLN A 169 -5.80 -15.41 -6.84
C GLN A 169 -7.09 -14.68 -6.43
N VAL A 170 -7.05 -13.80 -5.43
CA VAL A 170 -8.23 -13.03 -5.00
C VAL A 170 -8.66 -12.09 -6.13
N ASN A 171 -9.91 -12.22 -6.57
CA ASN A 171 -10.49 -11.45 -7.67
C ASN A 171 -9.67 -11.56 -8.98
N ARG A 172 -9.04 -12.72 -9.25
CA ARG A 172 -8.13 -12.93 -10.40
C ARG A 172 -8.75 -12.73 -11.79
N TYR A 173 -10.07 -12.63 -11.90
CA TYR A 173 -10.78 -12.44 -13.16
C TYR A 173 -10.90 -10.97 -13.57
N VAL A 174 -10.42 -10.05 -12.73
CA VAL A 174 -10.38 -8.61 -13.02
C VAL A 174 -8.99 -8.27 -13.56
N ASP A 175 -8.95 -7.54 -14.67
CA ASP A 175 -7.70 -7.10 -15.30
C ASP A 175 -6.92 -6.21 -14.31
N THR A 176 -5.62 -6.50 -14.15
CA THR A 176 -4.70 -5.83 -13.22
C THR A 176 -4.48 -4.35 -13.49
N ASN A 177 -5.00 -3.81 -14.60
CA ASN A 177 -5.03 -2.39 -14.91
C ASN A 177 -6.22 -1.67 -14.29
N TYR A 178 -7.07 -2.35 -13.51
CA TYR A 178 -8.20 -1.74 -12.82
C TYR A 178 -8.15 -2.04 -11.33
N ALA A 179 -8.63 -1.09 -10.53
CA ALA A 179 -8.91 -1.28 -9.12
C ALA A 179 -10.36 -1.76 -8.92
N LEU A 180 -10.58 -2.45 -7.81
CA LEU A 180 -11.89 -2.79 -7.30
C LEU A 180 -12.20 -1.93 -6.09
N PHE A 181 -13.25 -1.12 -6.18
CA PHE A 181 -13.78 -0.35 -5.05
C PHE A 181 -14.89 -1.13 -4.38
N MET A 182 -14.73 -1.42 -3.09
CA MET A 182 -15.71 -2.19 -2.33
C MET A 182 -17.01 -1.39 -2.18
N ASN A 183 -18.12 -1.98 -2.63
CA ASN A 183 -19.46 -1.46 -2.39
C ASN A 183 -20.13 -2.19 -1.22
N ALA A 184 -19.96 -3.51 -1.16
CA ALA A 184 -20.45 -4.32 -0.06
C ALA A 184 -19.66 -5.62 0.09
N ARG A 185 -19.48 -6.06 1.33
CA ARG A 185 -19.00 -7.40 1.69
C ARG A 185 -19.83 -7.88 2.87
N VAL A 186 -20.64 -8.91 2.64
CA VAL A 186 -21.76 -9.27 3.51
C VAL A 186 -21.68 -10.75 3.90
N ALA A 187 -21.83 -11.01 5.19
CA ALA A 187 -22.10 -12.32 5.74
C ALA A 187 -23.57 -12.40 6.13
N TYR A 188 -24.34 -13.29 5.51
CA TYR A 188 -25.78 -13.39 5.74
C TYR A 188 -26.10 -14.25 6.97
N ALA A 189 -27.25 -13.99 7.57
CA ALA A 189 -27.80 -14.73 8.73
C ALA A 189 -26.90 -14.73 9.98
N THR A 190 -26.04 -13.72 10.13
CA THR A 190 -25.23 -13.47 11.32
C THR A 190 -25.42 -12.04 11.82
N ASN A 191 -25.15 -11.83 13.11
CA ASN A 191 -25.07 -10.52 13.76
C ASN A 191 -23.63 -10.10 14.08
N GLU A 192 -22.66 -10.97 13.80
CA GLU A 192 -21.25 -10.77 14.12
C GLU A 192 -20.46 -10.37 12.88
N THR A 193 -19.64 -9.33 13.03
CA THR A 193 -18.67 -8.95 12.01
C THR A 193 -17.54 -9.98 11.99
N THR A 194 -17.19 -10.47 10.80
CA THR A 194 -16.03 -11.35 10.61
C THR A 194 -14.90 -10.57 9.96
N ARG A 195 -13.70 -10.60 10.56
CA ARG A 195 -12.46 -10.04 10.00
C ARG A 195 -11.25 -10.84 10.48
N PHE A 196 -10.04 -10.27 10.44
CA PHE A 196 -8.86 -10.90 11.03
C PHE A 196 -9.10 -11.27 12.52
N PRO A 197 -8.61 -12.42 13.01
CA PRO A 197 -7.77 -13.41 12.32
C PRO A 197 -8.55 -14.44 11.48
N ALA A 198 -9.89 -14.43 11.49
CA ALA A 198 -10.68 -15.40 10.73
C ALA A 198 -10.54 -15.22 9.22
N ASP A 199 -10.50 -13.96 8.74
CA ASP A 199 -10.11 -13.61 7.38
C ASP A 199 -8.63 -13.22 7.35
N SER A 200 -7.79 -14.02 6.70
CA SER A 200 -6.34 -13.80 6.64
C SER A 200 -5.94 -12.52 5.88
N TYR A 201 -6.82 -11.98 5.04
CA TYR A 201 -6.61 -10.71 4.34
C TYR A 201 -7.18 -9.51 5.10
N ASP A 202 -7.73 -9.74 6.29
CA ASP A 202 -8.39 -8.73 7.12
C ASP A 202 -9.48 -7.94 6.38
N ARG A 203 -10.20 -8.63 5.50
CA ARG A 203 -11.44 -8.11 4.93
C ARG A 203 -12.51 -8.07 6.01
N ILE A 204 -13.28 -6.99 6.05
CA ILE A 204 -14.40 -6.85 6.98
C ILE A 204 -15.67 -7.35 6.28
N TRP A 205 -16.26 -8.43 6.82
CA TRP A 205 -17.56 -8.96 6.42
C TRP A 205 -18.64 -8.41 7.33
N LEU A 206 -19.52 -7.58 6.78
CA LEU A 206 -20.60 -6.94 7.52
C LEU A 206 -21.74 -7.95 7.76
N PRO A 207 -22.25 -8.04 8.99
CA PRO A 207 -23.38 -8.91 9.28
C PRO A 207 -24.65 -8.39 8.60
N SER A 208 -25.39 -9.30 7.98
CA SER A 208 -26.73 -9.04 7.45
C SER A 208 -27.70 -10.10 7.98
N PRO A 209 -28.37 -9.85 9.12
CA PRO A 209 -29.43 -10.72 9.57
C PRO A 209 -30.56 -10.74 8.53
N GLY A 210 -31.19 -11.90 8.32
CA GLY A 210 -32.32 -12.03 7.40
C GLY A 210 -33.44 -11.02 7.75
N GLY A 211 -33.86 -10.28 6.74
CA GLY A 211 -35.00 -9.35 6.84
C GLY A 211 -36.35 -10.07 6.92
N ASN A 212 -37.43 -9.30 7.01
CA ASN A 212 -38.79 -9.84 7.07
C ASN A 212 -39.07 -10.79 5.90
N GLY A 213 -39.44 -12.04 6.22
CA GLY A 213 -39.76 -13.08 5.25
C GLY A 213 -38.59 -14.00 4.86
N LEU A 214 -37.39 -13.77 5.40
CA LEU A 214 -36.23 -14.66 5.25
C LEU A 214 -36.00 -15.47 6.53
N LEU A 215 -35.51 -16.69 6.36
CA LEU A 215 -35.10 -17.60 7.42
C LEU A 215 -33.57 -17.55 7.57
N ASN A 216 -33.10 -17.42 8.80
CA ASN A 216 -31.69 -17.55 9.14
C ASN A 216 -31.38 -19.01 9.45
N MET A 217 -30.51 -19.62 8.65
CA MET A 217 -30.15 -21.03 8.76
C MET A 217 -28.69 -21.17 9.16
N LYS A 218 -28.41 -22.20 9.96
CA LYS A 218 -27.06 -22.62 10.33
C LYS A 218 -26.76 -23.95 9.64
N SER A 219 -25.54 -24.10 9.14
CA SER A 219 -25.08 -25.33 8.49
C SER A 219 -24.80 -26.43 9.53
N ASP A 220 -25.20 -27.66 9.19
CA ASP A 220 -24.89 -28.90 9.89
C ASP A 220 -23.44 -29.37 9.62
N ALA A 221 -22.76 -28.79 8.61
CA ALA A 221 -21.37 -29.11 8.31
C ALA A 221 -20.44 -28.58 9.41
N SER A 222 -19.64 -29.47 10.01
CA SER A 222 -18.63 -29.09 11.00
C SER A 222 -17.47 -28.30 10.39
N VAL A 223 -17.08 -28.67 9.16
CA VAL A 223 -16.03 -28.01 8.37
C VAL A 223 -16.56 -27.74 6.97
N ILE A 224 -16.29 -26.53 6.46
CA ILE A 224 -16.57 -26.17 5.07
C ILE A 224 -15.21 -25.96 4.38
N ASN A 225 -14.90 -26.80 3.41
CA ASN A 225 -13.70 -26.64 2.61
C ASN A 225 -13.90 -25.51 1.59
N ILE A 226 -13.06 -24.49 1.68
CA ILE A 226 -13.20 -23.26 0.91
C ILE A 226 -12.81 -23.48 -0.54
N GLY A 227 -11.60 -23.98 -0.83
CA GLY A 227 -11.18 -24.39 -2.18
C GLY A 227 -11.37 -23.41 -3.35
N VAL A 228 -11.77 -22.15 -3.10
CA VAL A 228 -12.10 -21.14 -4.13
C VAL A 228 -11.13 -19.95 -4.07
N PRO A 229 -10.83 -19.28 -5.20
CA PRO A 229 -9.76 -18.28 -5.29
C PRO A 229 -9.83 -17.12 -4.28
N ASN A 230 -11.04 -16.60 -3.98
CA ASN A 230 -11.22 -15.48 -3.06
C ASN A 230 -11.08 -15.86 -1.58
N ASN A 231 -10.98 -17.16 -1.29
CA ASN A 231 -10.77 -17.73 0.04
C ASN A 231 -11.55 -17.01 1.17
N PRO A 232 -12.90 -16.94 1.12
CA PRO A 232 -13.69 -16.37 2.21
C PRO A 232 -13.49 -17.18 3.51
N PRO A 233 -13.62 -16.55 4.69
CA PRO A 233 -13.49 -17.24 5.97
C PRO A 233 -14.61 -18.26 6.16
N GLN A 234 -14.32 -19.39 6.82
CA GLN A 234 -15.32 -20.45 7.02
C GLN A 234 -16.56 -19.95 7.78
N GLU A 235 -16.37 -19.02 8.73
CA GLU A 235 -17.46 -18.50 9.57
C GLU A 235 -18.58 -17.83 8.76
N VAL A 236 -18.27 -17.18 7.64
CA VAL A 236 -19.28 -16.52 6.80
C VAL A 236 -20.06 -17.50 5.93
N LEU A 237 -19.60 -18.75 5.84
CA LEU A 237 -20.26 -19.81 5.09
C LEU A 237 -21.09 -20.75 5.98
N LYS A 238 -20.89 -20.71 7.30
CA LYS A 238 -21.65 -21.52 8.27
C LYS A 238 -23.11 -21.08 8.44
N HIS A 239 -23.47 -19.92 7.92
CA HIS A 239 -24.82 -19.36 7.98
C HIS A 239 -25.32 -19.04 6.57
N ALA A 240 -26.63 -19.09 6.40
CA ALA A 240 -27.29 -18.73 5.14
C ALA A 240 -28.66 -18.11 5.40
N ILE A 241 -29.05 -17.15 4.56
CA ILE A 241 -30.46 -16.78 4.45
C ILE A 241 -31.17 -17.69 3.44
N MET A 242 -32.43 -17.97 3.71
CA MET A 242 -33.27 -18.86 2.90
C MET A 242 -34.71 -18.32 2.86
N VAL A 243 -35.46 -18.56 1.79
CA VAL A 243 -36.90 -18.29 1.77
C VAL A 243 -37.70 -19.48 2.32
N PRO A 244 -38.88 -19.27 2.94
CA PRO A 244 -39.68 -20.35 3.51
C PRO A 244 -40.17 -21.39 2.49
N ASN A 245 -40.43 -20.98 1.24
CA ASN A 245 -41.07 -21.81 0.24
C ASN A 245 -40.23 -21.92 -1.05
N THR A 246 -40.24 -23.10 -1.68
CA THR A 246 -39.58 -23.38 -2.95
C THR A 246 -40.13 -22.62 -4.15
N SER A 247 -41.24 -21.91 -4.01
CA SER A 247 -41.80 -21.05 -5.07
C SER A 247 -41.38 -19.59 -4.96
N GLN A 248 -40.59 -19.24 -3.94
CA GLN A 248 -40.17 -17.86 -3.66
C GLN A 248 -38.73 -17.63 -4.13
N MET A 249 -38.43 -16.37 -4.43
CA MET A 249 -37.11 -15.92 -4.84
C MET A 249 -36.44 -15.14 -3.70
N ILE A 250 -35.11 -15.23 -3.62
CA ILE A 250 -34.30 -14.31 -2.81
C ILE A 250 -33.91 -13.13 -3.69
N THR A 251 -34.25 -11.92 -3.28
CA THR A 251 -33.78 -10.70 -3.95
C THR A 251 -32.39 -10.33 -3.43
N LEU A 252 -31.43 -10.23 -4.36
CA LEU A 252 -30.05 -9.84 -4.13
C LEU A 252 -29.89 -8.38 -4.55
N GLY A 253 -30.44 -7.47 -3.74
CA GLY A 253 -30.39 -6.04 -4.01
C GLY A 253 -28.95 -5.54 -4.10
N LEU A 254 -28.70 -4.61 -5.02
CA LEU A 254 -27.43 -3.89 -5.08
C LEU A 254 -27.40 -2.81 -4.00
N PRO A 255 -26.23 -2.53 -3.39
CA PRO A 255 -26.10 -1.38 -2.50
C PRO A 255 -26.47 -0.09 -3.25
N THR A 256 -27.16 0.84 -2.59
CA THR A 256 -27.34 2.18 -3.12
C THR A 256 -25.98 2.88 -3.17
N ILE A 257 -25.53 3.28 -4.36
CA ILE A 257 -24.24 3.98 -4.53
C ILE A 257 -24.46 5.33 -5.18
N ASP A 258 -23.70 6.34 -4.74
CA ASP A 258 -23.71 7.71 -5.26
C ASP A 258 -22.99 7.86 -6.63
N TYR A 259 -22.92 6.79 -7.43
CA TYR A 259 -22.17 6.70 -8.68
C TYR A 259 -23.01 7.11 -9.91
N PRO A 260 -22.39 7.29 -11.11
CA PRO A 260 -23.12 7.65 -12.33
C PRO A 260 -24.24 6.66 -12.66
N ILE A 261 -25.13 7.07 -13.57
CA ILE A 261 -26.33 6.30 -14.01
C ILE A 261 -25.97 4.85 -14.39
N ARG A 262 -24.74 4.59 -14.83
CA ARG A 262 -24.22 3.27 -15.17
C ARG A 262 -22.78 3.10 -14.66
N TYR A 263 -22.50 1.94 -14.07
CA TYR A 263 -21.14 1.59 -13.61
C TYR A 263 -20.87 0.08 -13.75
N PRO A 264 -19.62 -0.32 -14.04
CA PRO A 264 -19.22 -1.72 -14.12
C PRO A 264 -19.08 -2.34 -12.72
N LEU A 265 -19.66 -3.52 -12.54
CA LEU A 265 -19.59 -4.30 -11.30
C LEU A 265 -18.82 -5.61 -11.47
N TYR A 266 -18.09 -5.95 -10.42
CA TYR A 266 -17.57 -7.29 -10.12
C TYR A 266 -18.29 -7.83 -8.89
N ILE A 267 -18.94 -8.99 -9.01
CA ILE A 267 -19.76 -9.58 -7.93
C ILE A 267 -19.32 -11.01 -7.67
N ASN A 268 -19.27 -11.42 -6.41
CA ASN A 268 -19.16 -12.82 -6.01
C ASN A 268 -20.32 -13.17 -5.07
N TRP A 269 -21.05 -14.24 -5.36
CA TRP A 269 -22.02 -14.84 -4.46
C TRP A 269 -21.52 -16.23 -4.06
N TYR A 270 -21.54 -16.49 -2.74
CA TYR A 270 -21.04 -17.72 -2.15
C TYR A 270 -22.19 -18.59 -1.67
N PHE A 271 -22.13 -19.86 -2.07
CA PHE A 271 -23.15 -20.86 -1.80
C PHE A 271 -22.52 -22.12 -1.20
N SER A 272 -22.90 -22.43 0.03
CA SER A 272 -22.62 -23.69 0.72
C SER A 272 -23.94 -24.21 1.27
N GLU A 273 -24.24 -25.48 1.01
CA GLU A 273 -25.43 -26.12 1.52
C GLU A 273 -25.38 -26.23 3.05
N ILE A 274 -26.56 -26.15 3.68
CA ILE A 274 -26.71 -26.18 5.15
C ILE A 274 -26.95 -27.59 5.70
N GLN A 275 -27.39 -28.54 4.88
CA GLN A 275 -27.71 -29.91 5.31
C GLN A 275 -27.29 -30.92 4.23
N GLU A 276 -27.10 -32.19 4.59
CA GLU A 276 -26.89 -33.22 3.57
C GLU A 276 -28.12 -33.36 2.66
N VAL A 277 -27.85 -33.24 1.36
CA VAL A 277 -28.84 -33.31 0.28
C VAL A 277 -28.83 -34.74 -0.27
N ASN A 278 -29.99 -35.39 -0.25
CA ASN A 278 -30.19 -36.74 -0.80
C ASN A 278 -30.98 -36.66 -2.12
N SER A 279 -31.32 -37.81 -2.72
CA SER A 279 -32.03 -37.85 -4.00
C SER A 279 -33.44 -37.25 -3.99
N THR A 280 -34.04 -36.97 -2.82
CA THR A 280 -35.38 -36.38 -2.69
C THR A 280 -35.36 -34.91 -2.29
N ASN A 281 -34.28 -34.44 -1.66
CA ASN A 281 -34.12 -33.08 -1.16
C ASN A 281 -33.16 -32.31 -2.08
N ILE A 282 -33.66 -31.83 -3.21
CA ILE A 282 -32.86 -31.21 -4.28
C ILE A 282 -32.92 -29.69 -4.14
N ARG A 283 -31.76 -29.06 -3.95
CA ARG A 283 -31.62 -27.61 -4.05
C ARG A 283 -30.93 -27.25 -5.36
N SER A 284 -31.66 -26.55 -6.23
CA SER A 284 -31.10 -26.01 -7.46
C SER A 284 -31.83 -24.74 -7.85
N PHE A 285 -31.07 -23.70 -8.17
CA PHE A 285 -31.59 -22.39 -8.54
C PHE A 285 -30.69 -21.73 -9.58
N ARG A 286 -31.10 -20.58 -10.10
CA ARG A 286 -30.29 -19.75 -10.99
C ARG A 286 -30.39 -18.29 -10.58
N VAL A 287 -29.46 -17.48 -11.04
CA VAL A 287 -29.54 -16.03 -10.94
C VAL A 287 -30.43 -15.51 -12.07
N LEU A 288 -31.35 -14.61 -11.72
CA LEU A 288 -32.06 -13.76 -12.67
C LEU A 288 -31.50 -12.34 -12.61
N GLU A 289 -31.43 -11.67 -13.75
CA GLU A 289 -31.23 -10.22 -13.87
C GLU A 289 -32.54 -9.61 -14.36
N ASN A 290 -33.12 -8.70 -13.57
CA ASN A 290 -34.39 -8.04 -13.90
C ASN A 290 -35.52 -9.04 -14.28
N GLY A 291 -35.54 -10.20 -13.62
CA GLY A 291 -36.51 -11.27 -13.83
C GLY A 291 -36.20 -12.20 -15.01
N LEU A 292 -35.11 -11.98 -15.74
CA LEU A 292 -34.69 -12.83 -16.86
C LEU A 292 -33.54 -13.77 -16.46
N PRO A 293 -33.49 -15.02 -16.97
CA PRO A 293 -32.41 -15.96 -16.66
C PRO A 293 -31.04 -15.40 -17.03
N PHE A 294 -30.16 -15.31 -16.03
CA PHE A 294 -28.81 -14.74 -16.18
C PHE A 294 -27.71 -15.79 -16.01
N SER A 295 -27.93 -16.82 -15.18
CA SER A 295 -26.98 -17.91 -14.96
C SER A 295 -27.49 -19.28 -15.40
N LEU A 296 -26.56 -20.21 -15.55
CA LEU A 296 -26.85 -21.65 -15.50
C LEU A 296 -27.30 -22.07 -14.09
N ALA A 297 -27.71 -23.34 -13.97
CA ALA A 297 -28.09 -23.95 -12.70
C ALA A 297 -26.92 -23.91 -11.69
N ILE A 298 -27.24 -23.51 -10.47
CA ILE A 298 -26.36 -23.52 -9.31
C ILE A 298 -26.91 -24.58 -8.34
N VAL A 299 -26.03 -25.51 -7.96
CA VAL A 299 -26.30 -26.54 -6.96
C VAL A 299 -25.26 -26.37 -5.85
N PRO A 300 -25.63 -25.82 -4.68
CA PRO A 300 -24.70 -25.64 -3.57
C PRO A 300 -24.22 -27.00 -3.04
N PRO A 301 -22.91 -27.20 -2.84
CA PRO A 301 -22.39 -28.42 -2.25
C PRO A 301 -22.47 -28.39 -0.73
N PHE A 302 -22.61 -29.56 -0.09
CA PHE A 302 -22.50 -29.69 1.37
C PHE A 302 -21.04 -29.90 1.77
N GLY A 303 -20.58 -29.17 2.80
CA GLY A 303 -19.19 -29.23 3.28
C GLY A 303 -18.13 -28.60 2.36
N ASN A 304 -18.54 -28.01 1.24
CA ASN A 304 -17.70 -27.24 0.31
C ASN A 304 -18.42 -25.93 -0.05
N VAL A 305 -17.79 -25.07 -0.84
CA VAL A 305 -18.42 -23.84 -1.36
C VAL A 305 -18.31 -23.74 -2.88
N THR A 306 -19.37 -23.23 -3.49
CA THR A 306 -19.39 -22.78 -4.88
C THR A 306 -19.50 -21.27 -4.90
N VAL A 307 -18.68 -20.62 -5.73
CA VAL A 307 -18.78 -19.18 -6.01
C VAL A 307 -19.35 -18.99 -7.40
N TYR A 308 -20.43 -18.22 -7.51
CA TYR A 308 -20.86 -17.65 -8.79
C TYR A 308 -20.36 -16.20 -8.84
N PHE A 309 -19.69 -15.82 -9.92
CA PHE A 309 -19.16 -14.48 -10.06
C PHE A 309 -19.58 -13.82 -11.37
N ILE A 310 -19.62 -12.49 -11.34
CA ILE A 310 -19.78 -11.65 -12.52
C ILE A 310 -18.50 -10.84 -12.65
N SER A 311 -17.81 -10.96 -13.78
CA SER A 311 -16.49 -10.34 -13.97
C SER A 311 -16.55 -8.88 -14.41
N ASN A 312 -17.57 -8.51 -15.18
CA ASN A 312 -17.82 -7.15 -15.65
C ASN A 312 -19.25 -7.03 -16.18
N ILE A 313 -20.14 -6.40 -15.41
CA ILE A 313 -21.50 -6.06 -15.88
C ILE A 313 -21.78 -4.59 -15.63
N THR A 314 -22.34 -3.91 -16.62
CA THR A 314 -22.78 -2.51 -16.46
C THR A 314 -24.22 -2.46 -15.98
N VAL A 315 -24.43 -2.03 -14.74
CA VAL A 315 -25.76 -1.96 -14.11
C VAL A 315 -26.29 -0.53 -14.04
N THR A 316 -27.59 -0.40 -13.82
CA THR A 316 -28.26 0.85 -13.40
C THR A 316 -28.72 0.76 -11.95
N PRO A 317 -29.10 1.87 -11.30
CA PRO A 317 -29.68 1.83 -9.94
C PRO A 317 -30.91 0.93 -9.81
N ASP A 318 -31.67 0.72 -10.90
CA ASP A 318 -32.86 -0.14 -10.91
C ASP A 318 -32.55 -1.62 -11.20
N THR A 319 -31.28 -1.95 -11.49
CA THR A 319 -30.90 -3.33 -11.79
C THR A 319 -31.02 -4.18 -10.52
N ASN A 320 -31.72 -5.30 -10.66
CA ASN A 320 -31.96 -6.21 -9.55
C ASN A 320 -31.58 -7.65 -9.92
N PHE A 321 -30.90 -8.32 -8.99
CA PHE A 321 -30.60 -9.74 -9.10
C PHE A 321 -31.51 -10.54 -8.18
N SER A 322 -31.88 -11.75 -8.58
CA SER A 322 -32.61 -12.66 -7.70
C SER A 322 -32.21 -14.11 -7.90
N LEU A 323 -32.45 -14.95 -6.89
CA LEU A 323 -32.27 -16.39 -6.96
C LEU A 323 -33.62 -17.06 -7.22
N ASP A 324 -33.73 -17.69 -8.37
CA ASP A 324 -34.93 -18.36 -8.88
C ASP A 324 -34.78 -19.88 -8.79
N PRO A 325 -35.64 -20.58 -8.02
CA PRO A 325 -35.62 -22.04 -7.93
C PRO A 325 -35.96 -22.68 -9.28
N LEU A 326 -35.21 -23.71 -9.67
CA LEU A 326 -35.45 -24.43 -10.92
C LEU A 326 -36.62 -25.41 -10.80
N VAL A 327 -37.23 -25.73 -11.95
CA VAL A 327 -38.24 -26.79 -12.03
C VAL A 327 -37.66 -28.11 -11.52
N GLY A 328 -38.32 -28.70 -10.52
CA GLY A 328 -37.86 -29.94 -9.86
C GLY A 328 -37.07 -29.72 -8.57
N ALA A 329 -36.71 -28.48 -8.22
CA ALA A 329 -36.16 -28.18 -6.90
C ALA A 329 -37.21 -28.44 -5.81
N THR A 330 -36.82 -29.19 -4.78
CA THR A 330 -37.67 -29.48 -3.61
C THR A 330 -37.24 -28.69 -2.37
N LEU A 331 -36.11 -27.99 -2.44
CA LEU A 331 -35.62 -27.06 -1.43
C LEU A 331 -35.51 -25.62 -2.00
N PRO A 332 -35.82 -24.59 -1.19
CA PRO A 332 -35.79 -23.18 -1.63
C PRO A 332 -34.36 -22.69 -1.99
N PRO A 333 -34.18 -21.53 -2.64
CA PRO A 333 -32.84 -20.95 -2.78
C PRO A 333 -32.24 -20.53 -1.42
N LEU A 334 -30.91 -20.48 -1.35
CA LEU A 334 -30.16 -19.95 -0.20
C LEU A 334 -28.96 -19.12 -0.67
N ILE A 335 -28.40 -18.31 0.23
CA ILE A 335 -27.11 -17.63 0.04
C ILE A 335 -26.40 -17.42 1.37
N ASN A 336 -25.08 -17.61 1.40
CA ASN A 336 -24.26 -17.53 2.61
C ASN A 336 -23.56 -16.18 2.73
N ALA A 337 -22.93 -15.72 1.65
CA ALA A 337 -22.16 -14.49 1.65
C ALA A 337 -22.11 -13.84 0.26
N ALA A 338 -21.78 -12.55 0.21
CA ALA A 338 -21.64 -11.81 -1.04
C ALA A 338 -20.54 -10.75 -0.95
N GLU A 339 -19.88 -10.49 -2.09
CA GLU A 339 -18.97 -9.37 -2.28
C GLU A 339 -19.35 -8.63 -3.57
N VAL A 340 -19.49 -7.31 -3.49
CA VAL A 340 -19.87 -6.42 -4.60
C VAL A 340 -18.84 -5.30 -4.69
N TYR A 341 -18.26 -5.14 -5.87
CA TYR A 341 -17.24 -4.13 -6.15
C TYR A 341 -17.57 -3.34 -7.41
N SER A 342 -17.32 -2.04 -7.41
CA SER A 342 -17.23 -1.25 -8.64
C SER A 342 -15.82 -1.38 -9.23
N ILE A 343 -15.73 -1.38 -10.55
CA ILE A 343 -14.45 -1.40 -11.27
C ILE A 343 -14.05 0.04 -11.59
N SER A 344 -12.81 0.43 -11.28
CA SER A 344 -12.29 1.77 -11.57
C SER A 344 -12.09 2.01 -13.07
N ASP A 345 -11.71 3.24 -13.44
CA ASP A 345 -11.03 3.48 -14.71
C ASP A 345 -9.63 2.83 -14.73
N ALA A 346 -9.00 2.80 -15.89
CA ALA A 346 -7.66 2.24 -16.05
C ALA A 346 -6.65 2.98 -15.16
N LEU A 347 -5.86 2.22 -14.41
CA LEU A 347 -4.84 2.72 -13.50
C LEU A 347 -3.72 3.42 -14.27
N THR A 348 -3.29 4.56 -13.75
CA THR A 348 -2.12 5.28 -14.27
C THR A 348 -0.81 4.53 -13.96
N ASN A 349 0.17 4.69 -14.84
CA ASN A 349 1.56 4.33 -14.54
C ASN A 349 2.27 5.40 -13.69
N GLY A 350 1.61 6.52 -13.39
CA GLY A 350 2.16 7.65 -12.66
C GLY A 350 2.96 8.61 -13.55
N THR A 351 3.57 9.61 -12.90
CA THR A 351 4.53 10.53 -13.52
C THR A 351 5.77 9.78 -14.00
N ASN A 352 6.38 10.25 -15.09
CA ASN A 352 7.57 9.64 -15.66
C ASN A 352 8.71 9.47 -14.63
N ASN A 353 9.36 8.30 -14.64
CA ASN A 353 10.38 7.93 -13.67
C ASN A 353 11.59 8.88 -13.64
N ASN A 354 12.00 9.41 -14.80
CA ASN A 354 13.11 10.35 -14.85
C ASN A 354 12.81 11.63 -14.07
N ASP A 355 11.55 12.08 -14.13
CA ASP A 355 11.12 13.26 -13.39
C ASP A 355 11.01 12.96 -11.90
N VAL A 356 10.42 11.81 -11.53
CA VAL A 356 10.35 11.37 -10.13
C VAL A 356 11.74 11.25 -9.52
N GLU A 357 12.72 10.67 -10.22
CA GLU A 357 14.11 10.56 -9.75
C GLU A 357 14.79 11.93 -9.58
N GLY A 358 14.55 12.86 -10.51
CA GLY A 358 15.06 14.23 -10.42
C GLY A 358 14.46 14.99 -9.24
N LEU A 359 13.15 14.87 -9.04
CA LEU A 359 12.43 15.46 -7.90
C LEU A 359 12.91 14.88 -6.56
N VAL A 360 13.14 13.57 -6.47
CA VAL A 360 13.71 12.93 -5.28
C VAL A 360 15.12 13.48 -4.99
N SER A 361 15.91 13.78 -6.02
CA SER A 361 17.24 14.38 -5.85
C SER A 361 17.15 15.81 -5.29
N LEU A 362 16.17 16.60 -5.74
CA LEU A 362 15.85 17.91 -5.16
C LEU A 362 15.42 17.79 -3.69
N GLN A 363 14.54 16.83 -3.36
CA GLN A 363 14.10 16.62 -1.98
C GLN A 363 15.26 16.22 -1.06
N LYS A 364 16.13 15.31 -1.52
CA LYS A 364 17.33 14.90 -0.76
C LYS A 364 18.28 16.06 -0.50
N ALA A 365 18.45 16.96 -1.45
CA ALA A 365 19.29 18.15 -1.29
C ALA A 365 18.65 19.20 -0.38
N PHE A 366 17.32 19.34 -0.45
CA PHE A 366 16.60 20.43 0.20
C PHE A 366 15.52 19.90 1.15
N GLY A 367 15.83 19.89 2.45
CA GLY A 367 14.94 19.37 3.49
C GLY A 367 13.55 20.01 3.53
N VAL A 368 13.42 21.28 3.10
CA VAL A 368 12.12 21.96 2.99
C VAL A 368 11.16 21.22 2.04
N LEU A 369 11.67 20.52 1.03
CA LEU A 369 10.88 19.82 0.01
C LEU A 369 10.45 18.40 0.42
N GLN A 370 10.93 17.87 1.54
CA GLN A 370 10.69 16.48 1.95
C GLN A 370 9.22 16.17 2.27
N GLY A 371 8.41 17.16 2.60
CA GLY A 371 7.01 16.91 2.93
C GLY A 371 6.10 16.67 1.72
N TRP A 372 6.55 16.91 0.48
CA TRP A 372 5.75 16.59 -0.70
C TRP A 372 5.85 15.09 -1.03
N GLY A 373 4.71 14.41 -1.10
CA GLY A 373 4.65 12.97 -1.31
C GLY A 373 3.61 12.57 -2.36
N GLY A 374 3.53 11.26 -2.61
CA GLY A 374 2.69 10.67 -3.65
C GLY A 374 3.14 11.01 -5.06
N ASP A 375 2.28 10.77 -6.04
CA ASP A 375 2.58 11.12 -7.43
C ASP A 375 2.67 12.66 -7.59
N PRO A 376 3.73 13.20 -8.20
CA PRO A 376 3.94 14.65 -8.25
C PRO A 376 2.96 15.38 -9.19
N CYS A 377 2.56 14.76 -10.30
CA CYS A 377 1.65 15.39 -11.28
C CYS A 377 0.18 14.96 -11.09
N LEU A 378 -0.06 13.75 -10.58
CA LEU A 378 -1.36 13.11 -10.60
C LEU A 378 -2.02 12.95 -9.22
N PRO A 379 -3.37 12.84 -9.19
CA PRO A 379 -4.27 13.20 -10.30
C PRO A 379 -4.31 14.73 -10.47
N ALA A 380 -4.50 15.19 -11.71
CA ALA A 380 -4.73 16.61 -11.97
C ALA A 380 -6.09 17.04 -11.36
N PRO A 381 -6.26 18.28 -10.88
CA PRO A 381 -5.30 19.40 -10.89
C PRO A 381 -4.40 19.48 -9.63
N TYR A 382 -4.18 18.37 -8.93
CA TYR A 382 -3.48 18.33 -7.63
C TYR A 382 -1.98 18.01 -7.75
N SER A 383 -1.31 18.59 -8.74
CA SER A 383 0.16 18.51 -8.81
C SER A 383 0.81 19.22 -7.63
N TRP A 384 2.07 18.91 -7.34
CA TRP A 384 2.83 19.64 -6.33
C TRP A 384 2.89 21.14 -6.67
N GLU A 385 2.77 22.00 -5.66
CA GLU A 385 2.54 23.44 -5.85
C GLU A 385 3.72 24.17 -6.54
N TRP A 386 4.91 23.59 -6.52
CA TRP A 386 6.13 24.14 -7.11
C TRP A 386 6.50 23.50 -8.46
N ILE A 387 5.60 22.71 -9.06
CA ILE A 387 5.81 22.15 -10.39
C ILE A 387 4.62 22.41 -11.32
N ASN A 388 4.89 22.40 -12.62
CA ASN A 388 3.86 22.19 -13.64
C ASN A 388 4.16 20.91 -14.41
N CYS A 389 3.09 20.23 -14.82
CA CYS A 389 3.17 19.03 -15.62
C CYS A 389 2.39 19.19 -16.93
N ASN A 390 2.77 18.43 -17.95
CA ASN A 390 1.95 18.29 -19.14
C ASN A 390 0.76 17.32 -18.90
N ASN A 391 -0.13 17.20 -19.89
CA ASN A 391 -1.36 16.39 -19.81
C ASN A 391 -1.22 15.03 -20.53
N ASP A 392 -0.01 14.54 -20.74
CA ASP A 392 0.21 13.25 -21.37
C ASP A 392 -0.25 12.11 -20.46
N ALA A 393 -0.54 10.93 -21.03
CA ALA A 393 -0.94 9.73 -20.26
C ALA A 393 0.11 9.32 -19.21
N THR A 394 1.39 9.61 -19.48
CA THR A 394 2.48 9.54 -18.50
C THR A 394 3.05 10.95 -18.36
N PRO A 395 2.54 11.75 -17.41
CA PRO A 395 2.90 13.16 -17.31
C PRO A 395 4.40 13.38 -17.16
N ARG A 396 4.87 14.46 -17.76
CA ARG A 396 6.22 14.99 -17.62
C ARG A 396 6.21 16.30 -16.86
N VAL A 397 7.24 16.54 -16.04
CA VAL A 397 7.43 17.84 -15.37
C VAL A 397 8.04 18.83 -16.35
N THR A 398 7.34 19.93 -16.60
CA THR A 398 7.75 20.97 -17.57
C THR A 398 8.25 22.24 -16.90
N SER A 399 7.94 22.43 -15.61
CA SER A 399 8.38 23.61 -14.87
C SER A 399 8.69 23.29 -13.43
N LEU A 400 9.78 23.88 -12.91
CA LEU A 400 10.08 24.00 -11.50
C LEU A 400 9.96 25.47 -11.09
N ASN A 401 9.15 25.76 -10.08
CA ASN A 401 9.04 27.07 -9.46
C ASN A 401 9.34 26.98 -7.97
N LEU A 402 10.63 27.11 -7.65
CA LEU A 402 11.19 27.00 -6.31
C LEU A 402 11.73 28.34 -5.81
N THR A 403 11.12 29.41 -6.29
CA THR A 403 11.31 30.80 -5.88
C THR A 403 11.09 31.02 -4.38
N GLY A 404 12.05 31.59 -3.66
CA GLY A 404 11.80 32.03 -2.28
C GLY A 404 11.55 30.89 -1.28
N PHE A 405 11.99 29.67 -1.59
CA PHE A 405 11.83 28.49 -0.73
C PHE A 405 12.87 28.42 0.40
N ASN A 406 13.71 29.44 0.57
CA ASN A 406 14.86 29.45 1.49
C ASN A 406 15.80 28.26 1.26
N LEU A 407 15.98 27.86 0.01
CA LEU A 407 16.88 26.77 -0.37
C LEU A 407 18.33 27.19 -0.11
N SER A 408 19.16 26.26 0.36
CA SER A 408 20.58 26.50 0.59
C SER A 408 21.43 25.28 0.23
N GLY A 409 22.72 25.50 0.00
CA GLY A 409 23.63 24.46 -0.50
C GLY A 409 23.69 24.40 -2.03
N PRO A 410 24.41 23.42 -2.61
CA PRO A 410 24.56 23.27 -4.05
C PRO A 410 23.32 22.65 -4.72
N LEU A 411 23.14 22.93 -6.01
CA LEU A 411 22.13 22.25 -6.82
C LEU A 411 22.51 20.76 -7.00
N PRO A 412 21.57 19.82 -6.78
CA PRO A 412 21.78 18.41 -7.07
C PRO A 412 21.71 18.12 -8.57
N ASP A 413 22.00 16.87 -8.95
CA ASP A 413 21.78 16.40 -10.31
C ASP A 413 20.30 16.03 -10.52
N PHE A 414 19.65 16.75 -11.43
CA PHE A 414 18.32 16.46 -11.93
C PHE A 414 18.30 16.47 -13.48
N SER A 415 19.45 16.14 -14.09
CA SER A 415 19.66 16.15 -15.54
C SER A 415 18.71 15.26 -16.34
N LYS A 416 18.14 14.23 -15.70
CA LYS A 416 17.16 13.33 -16.32
C LYS A 416 15.81 13.99 -16.59
N MET A 417 15.50 15.12 -15.96
CA MET A 417 14.24 15.87 -16.16
C MET A 417 14.24 16.61 -17.50
N ASP A 418 14.34 15.85 -18.60
CA ASP A 418 14.60 16.36 -19.95
C ASP A 418 13.41 17.11 -20.59
N ALA A 419 12.22 17.04 -19.99
CA ALA A 419 11.05 17.79 -20.41
C ALA A 419 10.95 19.21 -19.80
N LEU A 420 11.88 19.59 -18.91
CA LEU A 420 11.87 20.90 -18.28
C LEU A 420 12.05 22.02 -19.31
N GLU A 421 11.09 22.94 -19.31
CA GLU A 421 11.11 24.16 -20.11
C GLU A 421 11.43 25.40 -19.27
N ILE A 422 11.04 25.39 -18.00
CA ILE A 422 11.19 26.51 -17.08
C ILE A 422 11.80 26.02 -15.77
N ILE A 423 12.92 26.60 -15.38
CA ILE A 423 13.53 26.39 -14.07
C ILE A 423 13.63 27.74 -13.38
N ASP A 424 12.95 27.87 -12.26
CA ASP A 424 13.00 29.05 -11.42
C ASP A 424 13.45 28.71 -10.00
N PHE A 425 14.64 29.22 -9.64
CA PHE A 425 15.25 29.13 -8.32
C PHE A 425 15.57 30.51 -7.74
N HIS A 426 14.95 31.58 -8.24
CA HIS A 426 15.29 32.93 -7.80
C HIS A 426 15.04 33.14 -6.30
N ASN A 427 15.76 34.11 -5.71
CA ASN A 427 15.58 34.52 -4.32
C ASN A 427 15.74 33.36 -3.32
N ASN A 428 16.90 32.72 -3.34
CA ASN A 428 17.27 31.66 -2.41
C ASN A 428 18.69 31.90 -1.88
N SER A 429 19.24 30.95 -1.12
CA SER A 429 20.61 30.96 -0.61
C SER A 429 21.45 29.82 -1.22
N LEU A 430 21.21 29.49 -2.50
CA LEU A 430 21.93 28.42 -3.20
C LEU A 430 23.39 28.81 -3.44
N THR A 431 24.30 27.86 -3.29
CA THR A 431 25.76 28.06 -3.34
C THR A 431 26.43 27.09 -4.31
N GLY A 432 27.75 27.18 -4.47
CA GLY A 432 28.50 26.29 -5.36
C GLY A 432 28.37 26.68 -6.85
N PRO A 433 28.92 25.87 -7.77
CA PRO A 433 28.84 26.12 -9.20
C PRO A 433 27.46 25.82 -9.77
N ILE A 434 27.08 26.54 -10.83
CA ILE A 434 25.93 26.18 -11.67
C ILE A 434 26.31 24.91 -12.46
N PRO A 435 25.61 23.78 -12.31
CA PRO A 435 25.94 22.55 -13.01
C PRO A 435 25.82 22.69 -14.54
N ASP A 436 26.80 22.18 -15.28
CA ASP A 436 26.85 22.26 -16.75
C ASP A 436 25.64 21.63 -17.45
N PHE A 437 25.04 20.60 -16.82
CA PHE A 437 23.91 19.86 -17.39
C PHE A 437 22.68 20.74 -17.61
N ILE A 438 22.49 21.80 -16.81
CA ILE A 438 21.31 22.68 -16.91
C ILE A 438 21.25 23.31 -18.30
N GLY A 439 22.40 23.76 -18.83
CA GLY A 439 22.47 24.31 -20.19
C GLY A 439 22.35 23.28 -21.30
N ASN A 440 22.36 21.98 -20.97
CA ASN A 440 22.22 20.87 -21.92
C ASN A 440 20.81 20.25 -21.89
N LEU A 441 19.89 20.76 -21.06
CA LEU A 441 18.50 20.32 -21.06
C LEU A 441 17.85 20.69 -22.40
N PRO A 442 17.28 19.73 -23.14
CA PRO A 442 16.95 19.93 -24.56
C PRO A 442 15.77 20.88 -24.78
N ASN A 443 14.87 21.00 -23.81
CA ASN A 443 13.65 21.78 -23.91
C ASN A 443 13.69 23.09 -23.10
N LEU A 444 14.81 23.40 -22.44
CA LEU A 444 14.90 24.53 -21.52
C LEU A 444 14.84 25.86 -22.27
N LYS A 445 13.84 26.68 -21.92
CA LYS A 445 13.58 28.01 -22.50
C LYS A 445 13.81 29.14 -21.51
N GLN A 446 13.63 28.88 -20.21
CA GLN A 446 13.74 29.89 -19.16
C GLN A 446 14.51 29.34 -17.96
N LEU A 447 15.53 30.09 -17.53
CA LEU A 447 16.35 29.78 -16.37
C LEU A 447 16.56 31.03 -15.51
N TYR A 448 15.95 31.03 -14.33
CA TYR A 448 16.04 32.13 -13.37
C TYR A 448 16.79 31.66 -12.12
N LEU A 449 18.00 32.17 -11.93
CA LEU A 449 18.89 31.86 -10.80
C LEU A 449 19.31 33.12 -10.03
N ALA A 450 18.66 34.26 -10.29
CA ALA A 450 18.98 35.52 -9.65
C ALA A 450 18.81 35.48 -8.12
N ASP A 451 19.46 36.41 -7.43
CA ASP A 451 19.36 36.57 -5.98
C ASP A 451 19.73 35.27 -5.23
N ASN A 452 20.95 34.80 -5.47
CA ASN A 452 21.53 33.59 -4.88
C ASN A 452 23.02 33.82 -4.58
N GLN A 453 23.73 32.76 -4.18
CA GLN A 453 25.16 32.78 -3.84
C GLN A 453 25.96 31.81 -4.73
N PHE A 454 25.52 31.61 -5.99
CA PHE A 454 26.27 30.79 -6.93
C PHE A 454 27.67 31.34 -7.17
N SER A 455 28.63 30.45 -7.40
CA SER A 455 30.05 30.75 -7.47
C SER A 455 30.72 30.08 -8.66
N GLY A 456 31.85 30.61 -9.12
CA GLY A 456 32.60 30.01 -10.23
C GLY A 456 32.07 30.44 -11.60
N SER A 457 32.60 29.82 -12.66
CA SER A 457 32.36 30.26 -14.02
C SER A 457 30.98 29.87 -14.52
N ILE A 458 30.30 30.78 -15.23
CA ILE A 458 29.06 30.47 -15.93
C ILE A 458 29.33 29.38 -17.00
N PRO A 459 28.59 28.25 -17.00
CA PRO A 459 28.70 27.22 -18.02
C PRO A 459 28.63 27.75 -19.45
N ARG A 460 29.45 27.19 -20.35
CA ARG A 460 29.44 27.58 -21.77
C ARG A 460 28.09 27.24 -22.43
N SER A 461 27.50 26.12 -22.04
CA SER A 461 26.17 25.68 -22.50
C SER A 461 25.08 26.73 -22.22
N LEU A 462 25.19 27.48 -21.12
CA LEU A 462 24.27 28.56 -20.78
C LEU A 462 24.62 29.88 -21.49
N SER A 463 25.87 30.30 -21.44
CA SER A 463 26.30 31.59 -21.98
C SER A 463 26.24 31.71 -23.50
N THR A 464 26.22 30.58 -24.23
CA THR A 464 26.16 30.57 -25.70
C THR A 464 24.78 30.21 -26.27
N ASN A 465 23.80 29.91 -25.42
CA ASN A 465 22.45 29.59 -25.85
C ASN A 465 21.61 30.87 -26.03
N SER A 466 21.49 31.33 -27.28
CA SER A 466 20.73 32.54 -27.62
C SER A 466 19.21 32.40 -27.51
N ASN A 467 18.70 31.17 -27.38
CA ASN A 467 17.28 30.87 -27.26
C ASN A 467 16.82 30.72 -25.80
N LEU A 468 17.76 30.81 -24.84
CA LEU A 468 17.49 30.71 -23.42
C LEU A 468 17.27 32.09 -22.81
N ASN A 469 16.13 32.31 -22.17
CA ASN A 469 15.94 33.44 -21.28
C ASN A 469 16.66 33.17 -19.95
N LEU A 470 17.77 33.86 -19.71
CA LEU A 470 18.69 33.59 -18.61
C LEU A 470 18.80 34.79 -17.67
N SER A 471 18.47 34.58 -16.39
CA SER A 471 18.71 35.56 -15.32
C SER A 471 19.67 35.03 -14.27
N LEU A 472 20.82 35.72 -14.13
CA LEU A 472 21.89 35.38 -13.18
C LEU A 472 22.28 36.57 -12.27
N THR A 473 21.51 37.66 -12.31
CA THR A 473 21.81 38.88 -11.56
C THR A 473 21.90 38.61 -10.06
N GLU A 474 22.60 39.47 -9.31
CA GLU A 474 22.72 39.34 -7.86
C GLU A 474 23.27 37.96 -7.41
N ASN A 475 24.28 37.46 -8.13
CA ASN A 475 25.13 36.34 -7.72
C ASN A 475 26.60 36.81 -7.67
N PRO A 476 27.07 37.37 -6.53
CA PRO A 476 28.32 38.12 -6.46
C PRO A 476 29.59 37.29 -6.69
N LEU A 477 29.50 35.95 -6.63
CA LEU A 477 30.63 35.04 -6.78
C LEU A 477 30.71 34.40 -8.18
N LEU A 478 29.77 34.72 -9.08
CA LEU A 478 29.82 34.27 -10.48
C LEU A 478 30.83 35.07 -11.30
N CYS A 479 31.47 34.40 -12.25
CA CYS A 479 32.43 34.97 -13.20
C CYS A 479 32.05 34.58 -14.63
N THR A 480 32.27 35.50 -15.56
CA THR A 480 31.89 35.33 -16.99
C THR A 480 32.65 34.21 -17.70
N ASN A 481 33.82 33.80 -17.20
CA ASN A 481 34.56 32.64 -17.67
C ASN A 481 35.60 32.23 -16.61
N ALA A 482 36.19 31.04 -16.77
CA ALA A 482 37.20 30.53 -15.84
C ALA A 482 38.37 31.51 -15.59
N LYS A 483 38.74 32.33 -16.58
CA LYS A 483 39.84 33.30 -16.45
C LYS A 483 39.47 34.53 -15.61
N SER A 484 38.19 34.91 -15.55
CA SER A 484 37.70 36.05 -14.76
C SER A 484 37.34 35.69 -13.32
N CYS A 485 37.45 34.43 -12.93
CA CYS A 485 37.14 33.99 -11.57
C CYS A 485 38.22 34.42 -10.55
N PRO A 486 37.82 34.96 -9.38
CA PRO A 486 38.77 35.29 -8.33
C PRO A 486 39.49 34.03 -7.86
N GLY A 487 40.82 33.97 -8.08
CA GLY A 487 41.66 32.81 -7.70
C GLY A 487 42.55 32.26 -8.82
N ASN A 488 42.42 32.74 -10.07
CA ASN A 488 43.24 32.25 -11.19
C ASN A 488 44.65 32.88 -11.29
N ASN A 489 45.03 33.76 -10.36
CA ASN A 489 46.42 34.20 -10.17
C ASN A 489 47.17 33.27 -9.20
N LYS A 490 47.30 31.99 -9.55
CA LYS A 490 48.42 31.21 -9.03
C LYS A 490 49.64 31.50 -9.89
N ASN A 491 50.37 32.56 -9.51
CA ASN A 491 51.78 32.65 -9.84
C ASN A 491 52.42 31.30 -9.49
N LYS A 492 52.90 30.58 -10.49
CA LYS A 492 53.80 29.43 -10.34
C LYS A 492 55.05 29.92 -9.60
N LYS A 493 55.02 29.99 -8.28
CA LYS A 493 56.24 29.97 -7.47
C LYS A 493 56.64 28.52 -7.34
N GLN A 494 57.64 28.17 -8.15
CA GLN A 494 58.40 26.96 -8.03
C GLN A 494 59.09 26.99 -6.66
N THR A 495 58.54 26.27 -5.69
CA THR A 495 59.21 26.00 -4.42
C THR A 495 59.50 24.51 -4.33
N SER A 496 60.77 24.22 -4.12
CA SER A 496 61.41 22.91 -4.05
C SER A 496 60.71 21.98 -3.06
N LYS A 497 60.42 20.75 -3.50
CA LYS A 497 60.04 19.64 -2.63
C LYS A 497 61.21 19.29 -1.70
N LEU A 498 60.97 19.27 -0.39
CA LEU A 498 61.70 18.44 0.56
C LEU A 498 60.66 17.65 1.38
N PRO A 499 60.84 16.34 1.64
CA PRO A 499 59.80 15.52 2.21
C PRO A 499 59.84 15.60 3.74
N VAL A 500 58.71 15.92 4.36
CA VAL A 500 58.48 15.70 5.80
C VAL A 500 57.67 14.42 5.93
N ILE A 501 58.36 13.30 6.11
CA ILE A 501 57.80 12.03 6.59
C ILE A 501 58.54 11.71 7.88
N LEU A 502 57.81 11.68 8.99
CA LEU A 502 58.01 10.95 10.26
C LEU A 502 57.54 11.83 11.43
N GLY A 503 56.39 11.50 12.03
CA GLY A 503 55.98 12.17 13.26
C GLY A 503 54.56 11.91 13.80
N ILE A 504 53.64 11.27 13.06
CA ILE A 504 52.25 11.05 13.56
C ILE A 504 51.72 9.62 13.33
N THR A 505 52.38 8.77 12.54
CA THR A 505 51.87 7.40 12.26
C THR A 505 52.21 6.36 13.33
N ILE A 506 53.19 6.62 14.19
CA ILE A 506 53.60 5.67 15.24
C ILE A 506 52.68 5.71 16.48
N PRO A 507 52.22 6.87 16.99
CA PRO A 507 51.35 6.89 18.17
C PRO A 507 49.95 6.29 17.91
N VAL A 508 49.38 6.50 16.72
CA VAL A 508 48.00 6.08 16.40
C VAL A 508 47.90 4.55 16.29
N PHE A 509 48.92 3.89 15.75
CA PHE A 509 48.93 2.43 15.65
C PHE A 509 49.01 1.75 17.02
N PHE A 510 49.85 2.27 17.93
CA PHE A 510 49.94 1.74 19.30
C PHE A 510 48.66 1.99 20.11
N ILE A 511 47.98 3.12 19.90
CA ILE A 511 46.69 3.40 20.55
C ILE A 511 45.61 2.41 20.07
N ILE A 512 45.52 2.16 18.76
CA ILE A 512 44.53 1.22 18.21
C ILE A 512 44.85 -0.23 18.66
N ALA A 513 46.13 -0.62 18.67
CA ALA A 513 46.53 -1.95 19.15
C ALA A 513 46.23 -2.15 20.64
N ALA A 514 46.41 -1.11 21.47
CA ALA A 514 46.06 -1.15 22.89
C ALA A 514 44.54 -1.26 23.13
N ILE A 515 43.73 -0.55 22.33
CA ILE A 515 42.26 -0.63 22.39
C ILE A 515 41.80 -2.04 22.00
N ILE A 516 42.32 -2.60 20.91
CA ILE A 516 41.98 -3.96 20.47
C ILE A 516 42.40 -4.99 21.52
N GLY A 517 43.62 -4.87 22.07
CA GLY A 517 44.10 -5.73 23.15
C GLY A 517 43.21 -5.67 24.40
N PHE A 518 42.76 -4.48 24.79
CA PHE A 518 41.85 -4.30 25.92
C PHE A 518 40.48 -4.97 25.68
N LEU A 519 39.94 -4.86 24.46
CA LEU A 519 38.67 -5.49 24.10
C LEU A 519 38.77 -7.02 24.08
N VAL A 520 39.87 -7.58 23.58
CA VAL A 520 40.12 -9.04 23.57
C VAL A 520 40.29 -9.59 24.99
N ILE A 521 41.03 -8.89 25.87
CA ILE A 521 41.18 -9.28 27.28
C ILE A 521 39.83 -9.23 28.01
N ARG A 522 39.00 -8.21 27.76
CA ARG A 522 37.65 -8.09 28.33
C ARG A 522 36.72 -9.18 27.84
N HIS A 523 36.83 -9.57 26.57
CA HIS A 523 36.07 -10.68 25.99
C HIS A 523 36.49 -12.03 26.63
N ASN A 524 37.79 -12.29 26.77
CA ASN A 524 38.28 -13.53 27.37
C ASN A 524 38.02 -13.62 28.88
N ARG A 525 38.01 -12.49 29.61
CA ARG A 525 37.59 -12.45 31.01
C ARG A 525 36.09 -12.66 31.22
N ARG A 526 35.25 -12.39 30.22
CA ARG A 526 33.80 -12.72 30.24
C ARG A 526 33.54 -14.21 29.99
N ILE A 527 34.43 -14.92 29.30
CA ILE A 527 34.29 -16.36 29.02
C ILE A 527 34.76 -17.23 30.20
N GLN A 528 35.60 -16.72 31.10
CA GLN A 528 36.05 -17.46 32.30
C GLN A 528 35.14 -17.31 33.53
N HIS A 529 34.03 -16.56 33.45
CA HIS A 529 33.09 -16.38 34.58
C HIS A 529 31.82 -17.25 34.52
N THR A 530 31.72 -18.18 33.56
CA THR A 530 30.66 -19.20 33.47
C THR A 530 31.24 -20.61 33.40
N GLY A 531 32.12 -20.94 34.34
CA GLY A 531 32.73 -22.26 34.42
C GLY A 531 33.42 -22.48 35.76
N ASP A 532 32.66 -22.44 36.85
CA ASP A 532 32.93 -23.18 38.08
C ASP A 532 31.87 -22.83 39.14
N ILE A 533 30.94 -23.75 39.40
CA ILE A 533 30.36 -24.07 40.72
C ILE A 533 29.67 -25.43 40.53
N SER A 534 30.40 -26.49 40.86
CA SER A 534 29.80 -27.71 41.43
C SER A 534 30.87 -28.49 42.18
N ARG A 535 30.85 -28.39 43.52
CA ARG A 535 31.11 -29.52 44.45
C ARG A 535 30.92 -29.10 45.91
N ASN A 536 30.06 -29.88 46.58
CA ASN A 536 30.03 -30.27 48.01
C ASN A 536 29.50 -29.26 49.05
N ILE A 537 28.66 -29.59 50.05
CA ILE A 537 28.24 -30.88 50.69
C ILE A 537 27.02 -30.61 51.63
N ASN A 538 26.23 -31.66 51.95
CA ASN A 538 25.24 -31.89 53.05
C ASN A 538 23.71 -31.70 52.81
N GLY A 539 22.95 -32.80 53.02
CA GLY A 539 21.46 -32.93 53.03
C GLY A 539 20.80 -32.55 54.37
N PRO A 540 19.57 -33.04 54.75
CA PRO A 540 18.90 -34.29 54.33
C PRO A 540 17.36 -34.29 54.06
N SER A 541 16.86 -35.45 53.57
CA SER A 541 15.46 -36.00 53.58
C SER A 541 14.43 -35.34 52.63
N SER A 542 13.50 -36.03 51.93
CA SER A 542 12.79 -37.30 52.17
C SER A 542 12.13 -37.89 50.89
N THR A 543 11.79 -39.19 50.94
CA THR A 543 10.78 -39.98 50.17
C THR A 543 10.85 -40.06 48.63
N ARG A 544 11.26 -41.18 48.02
CA ARG A 544 10.54 -42.46 47.74
C ARG A 544 9.51 -42.34 46.60
N GLY A 545 9.84 -42.90 45.43
CA GLY A 545 8.92 -43.11 44.30
C GLY A 545 9.60 -43.85 43.15
N THR A 546 9.02 -44.98 42.77
CA THR A 546 9.54 -46.08 41.95
C THR A 546 9.44 -45.89 40.42
N MET A 547 10.33 -46.60 39.70
CA MET A 547 10.36 -47.03 38.28
C MET A 547 9.01 -47.52 37.67
N PRO A 548 8.87 -47.89 36.36
CA PRO A 548 9.91 -48.20 35.35
C PRO A 548 9.69 -47.74 33.88
N ASN A 549 10.80 -47.84 33.13
CA ASN A 549 11.01 -48.27 31.74
C ASN A 549 9.84 -48.51 30.77
N GLY A 550 10.08 -48.09 29.51
CA GLY A 550 9.58 -48.72 28.30
C GLY A 550 10.37 -48.25 27.07
N ASN A 551 11.30 -49.08 26.60
CA ASN A 551 11.95 -49.01 25.28
C ASN A 551 10.87 -49.12 24.16
N VAL A 552 11.11 -48.74 22.90
CA VAL A 552 11.71 -49.58 21.85
C VAL A 552 11.42 -48.90 20.48
N ASP A 553 12.47 -48.82 19.66
CA ASP A 553 12.62 -48.85 18.18
C ASP A 553 11.81 -47.86 17.31
N ASP A 554 12.37 -47.07 16.39
CA ASP A 554 13.45 -47.20 15.38
C ASP A 554 13.01 -47.86 14.04
N GLU A 555 13.46 -47.20 12.97
CA GLU A 555 13.55 -47.56 11.55
C GLU A 555 12.34 -47.55 10.57
N GLY A 556 12.60 -46.86 9.44
CA GLY A 556 12.38 -47.40 8.09
C GLY A 556 11.24 -46.76 7.28
N ALA A 557 11.44 -45.74 6.45
CA ALA A 557 12.06 -45.72 5.11
C ALA A 557 11.11 -45.91 3.91
N ASN A 558 11.37 -45.08 2.89
CA ASN A 558 11.11 -45.19 1.45
C ASN A 558 9.79 -44.67 0.82
N GLU A 559 9.98 -43.55 0.11
CA GLU A 559 9.73 -43.36 -1.34
C GLU A 559 8.83 -44.35 -2.07
N LEU A 560 7.85 -43.82 -2.79
CA LEU A 560 7.54 -44.24 -4.16
C LEU A 560 6.91 -43.11 -4.98
N ARG A 561 7.37 -43.08 -6.23
CA ARG A 561 7.16 -42.16 -7.34
C ARG A 561 5.82 -42.45 -8.04
N GLY A 562 5.14 -41.43 -8.54
CA GLY A 562 3.95 -41.60 -9.38
C GLY A 562 3.59 -40.35 -10.20
N ASN A 563 3.95 -40.36 -11.48
CA ASN A 563 3.44 -39.43 -12.50
C ASN A 563 1.94 -39.66 -12.73
N LYS A 564 1.19 -38.57 -13.02
CA LYS A 564 0.13 -38.62 -14.05
C LYS A 564 -0.26 -37.22 -14.55
N GLU A 565 -0.54 -37.21 -15.85
CA GLU A 565 -0.91 -36.10 -16.73
C GLU A 565 -2.21 -35.40 -16.33
N GLU A 566 -2.29 -34.09 -16.54
CA GLU A 566 -3.57 -33.37 -16.62
C GLU A 566 -3.69 -32.57 -17.91
N ARG A 567 -4.89 -32.68 -18.49
CA ARG A 567 -5.30 -32.20 -19.81
C ARG A 567 -5.72 -30.73 -19.75
N PHE A 568 -5.33 -30.01 -20.79
CA PHE A 568 -5.83 -28.69 -21.15
C PHE A 568 -7.34 -28.72 -21.45
N TYR A 569 -8.10 -27.77 -20.89
CA TYR A 569 -9.42 -27.40 -21.39
C TYR A 569 -9.38 -25.96 -21.92
N ALA A 570 -9.91 -25.82 -23.13
CA ALA A 570 -9.91 -24.63 -23.97
C ALA A 570 -11.01 -23.63 -23.62
N SER A 571 -10.71 -22.35 -23.85
CA SER A 571 -11.64 -21.22 -23.89
C SER A 571 -12.61 -21.31 -25.08
N PRO A 572 -13.83 -20.75 -25.01
CA PRO A 572 -14.67 -20.53 -26.19
C PRO A 572 -14.45 -19.13 -26.81
N SER A 573 -14.26 -19.11 -28.13
CA SER A 573 -14.28 -17.92 -28.99
C SER A 573 -15.72 -17.53 -29.38
N PRO A 574 -15.97 -16.28 -29.79
CA PRO A 574 -17.31 -15.76 -30.08
C PRO A 574 -17.76 -16.06 -31.51
N LEU A 575 -19.04 -16.39 -31.67
CA LEU A 575 -19.73 -16.56 -32.95
C LEU A 575 -20.20 -15.20 -33.48
N LEU A 576 -19.79 -14.91 -34.73
CA LEU A 576 -20.40 -13.96 -35.65
C LEU A 576 -21.84 -14.40 -36.00
N ALA A 577 -22.75 -13.44 -36.17
CA ALA A 577 -23.96 -13.62 -36.95
C ALA A 577 -24.18 -12.38 -37.83
N GLU A 578 -24.19 -12.61 -39.15
CA GLU A 578 -24.75 -11.73 -40.15
C GLU A 578 -26.28 -11.67 -40.01
N GLY A 579 -26.84 -10.50 -40.32
CA GLY A 579 -28.27 -10.19 -40.37
C GLY A 579 -28.48 -8.70 -40.57
#